data_AF-A0A658NY29-F1
#
_entry.id   AF-A0A658NY29-F1
#
_cell.length_a   1.000
_cell.length_b   1.000
_cell.length_c   1.000
_cell.angle_alpha   90.00
_cell.angle_beta   90.00
_cell.angle_gamma   90.00
#
_symmetry.space_group_name_H-M   'P 1'
#
loop_
_entity.id
_entity.type
_entity.pdbx_description
1 polymer ?
#
loop_
_entity_poly.entity_id
_entity_poly.type
_entity_poly.pdbx_seq_one_letter_code
_entity_poly.pdbx_strand_id
1 'polypeptide(L)'
;MAKALAGKATLAGIDRDALTVDRALAEGTVSLGGTDLSLAQGSDRAVIAVPVGSVTAVARGLASRLDPQSVMTDTGSTKGDIV
;
A
#
# COMPACT_ATOMS: atom_id res chain seq x y z
N MET A 1 -1.29 -1.10 -15.62
CA MET A 1 -0.77 -2.15 -14.70
C MET A 1 0.67 -1.84 -14.38
N ALA A 2 1.12 -1.96 -13.12
CA ALA A 2 2.53 -1.81 -12.77
C ALA A 2 3.38 -2.71 -13.69
N LYS A 3 3.99 -2.10 -14.70
CA LYS A 3 4.54 -2.82 -15.86
C LYS A 3 5.56 -3.88 -15.45
N ALA A 4 6.30 -3.62 -14.38
CA ALA A 4 7.29 -4.54 -13.81
C ALA A 4 6.69 -5.86 -13.31
N LEU A 5 5.42 -5.89 -12.89
CA LEU A 5 4.78 -7.09 -12.37
C LEU A 5 4.10 -7.94 -13.45
N ALA A 6 3.90 -7.41 -14.66
CA ALA A 6 3.46 -8.16 -15.85
C ALA A 6 2.33 -9.20 -15.61
N GLY A 7 1.33 -8.87 -14.78
CA GLY A 7 0.21 -9.76 -14.45
C GLY A 7 0.51 -10.89 -13.45
N LYS A 8 1.71 -10.94 -12.89
CA LYS A 8 2.14 -11.95 -11.90
C LYS A 8 1.67 -11.66 -10.47
N ALA A 9 1.06 -10.49 -10.25
CA ALA A 9 0.54 -10.08 -8.96
C ALA A 9 -0.69 -9.18 -9.14
N THR A 10 -1.63 -9.29 -8.21
CA THR A 10 -2.76 -8.36 -8.05
C THR A 10 -2.31 -7.20 -7.18
N LEU A 11 -2.63 -5.96 -7.59
CA LEU A 11 -2.27 -4.77 -6.84
C LEU A 11 -3.50 -4.10 -6.23
N ALA A 12 -3.50 -3.95 -4.90
CA ALA A 12 -4.46 -3.13 -4.17
C ALA A 12 -3.83 -1.75 -3.87
N GLY A 13 -4.42 -0.68 -4.40
CA GLY A 13 -4.03 0.70 -4.12
C GLY A 13 -4.86 1.29 -2.99
N ILE A 14 -4.19 1.93 -2.03
CA ILE A 14 -4.87 2.60 -0.90
C ILE A 14 -4.32 4.01 -0.78
N ASP A 15 -5.19 5.01 -0.92
CA ASP A 15 -4.86 6.41 -0.68
C ASP A 15 -6.03 7.10 0.04
N ARG A 16 -5.76 8.14 0.82
CA ARG A 16 -6.81 8.94 1.46
C ARG A 16 -7.59 9.78 0.43
N ASP A 17 -6.97 10.11 -0.69
CA ASP A 17 -7.58 10.87 -1.78
C ASP A 17 -8.22 9.92 -2.81
N ALA A 18 -9.55 9.92 -2.85
CA ALA A 18 -10.31 9.10 -3.78
C ALA A 18 -9.99 9.42 -5.26
N LEU A 19 -9.67 10.66 -5.60
CA LEU A 19 -9.32 11.03 -6.99
C LEU A 19 -8.00 10.38 -7.43
N THR A 20 -7.04 10.26 -6.49
CA THR A 20 -5.78 9.57 -6.75
C THR A 20 -6.00 8.07 -6.97
N VAL A 21 -6.89 7.45 -6.18
CA VAL A 21 -7.31 6.05 -6.36
C VAL A 21 -7.99 5.84 -7.71
N ASP A 22 -8.95 6.69 -8.07
CA ASP A 22 -9.69 6.60 -9.32
C ASP A 22 -8.76 6.73 -10.53
N ARG A 23 -7.80 7.65 -10.48
CA ARG A 23 -6.77 7.79 -11.52
C ARG A 23 -5.90 6.54 -11.61
N ALA A 24 -5.45 5.99 -10.48
CA ALA A 24 -4.62 4.78 -10.48
C ALA A 24 -5.35 3.56 -11.06
N LEU A 25 -6.67 3.46 -10.83
CA LEU A 25 -7.53 2.45 -11.44
C LEU A 25 -7.70 2.70 -12.95
N ALA A 26 -7.96 3.93 -13.37
CA ALA A 26 -8.14 4.29 -14.78
C ALA A 26 -6.87 4.05 -15.62
N GLU A 27 -5.69 4.33 -15.06
CA GLU A 27 -4.39 4.02 -15.66
C GLU A 27 -4.03 2.51 -15.56
N GLY A 28 -4.85 1.76 -14.81
CA GLY A 28 -4.66 0.37 -14.46
C GLY A 28 -3.42 0.13 -13.61
N THR A 29 -2.77 1.16 -13.05
CA THR A 29 -1.57 1.05 -12.21
C THR A 29 -1.79 0.07 -11.06
N VAL A 30 -3.00 0.07 -10.49
CA VAL A 30 -3.50 -0.93 -9.53
C VAL A 30 -4.68 -1.70 -10.12
N SER A 31 -4.93 -2.89 -9.59
CA SER A 31 -6.05 -3.76 -10.00
C SER A 31 -7.31 -3.50 -9.19
N LEU A 32 -7.14 -3.13 -7.92
CA LEU A 32 -8.18 -2.79 -6.95
C LEU A 32 -7.77 -1.48 -6.28
N GLY A 33 -8.73 -0.67 -5.84
CA GLY A 33 -8.45 0.62 -5.23
C GLY A 33 -9.51 1.04 -4.23
N GLY A 34 -9.11 1.75 -3.18
CA GLY A 34 -10.03 2.40 -2.25
C GLY A 34 -9.32 3.23 -1.20
N THR A 35 -10.09 3.78 -0.26
CA THR A 35 -9.59 4.69 0.78
C THR A 35 -9.43 4.05 2.15
N ASP A 36 -9.82 2.78 2.29
CA ASP A 36 -9.76 2.03 3.55
C ASP A 36 -8.60 1.02 3.54
N LEU A 37 -7.86 0.99 4.65
CA LEU A 37 -6.80 0.01 4.92
C LEU A 37 -7.30 -1.44 4.94
N SER A 38 -8.61 -1.68 5.10
CA SER A 38 -9.20 -3.03 5.00
C SER A 38 -8.89 -3.74 3.68
N LEU A 39 -8.62 -2.99 2.60
CA LEU A 39 -8.18 -3.54 1.31
C LEU A 39 -6.82 -4.26 1.38
N ALA A 40 -6.04 -4.07 2.44
CA ALA A 40 -4.78 -4.79 2.62
C ALA A 40 -4.98 -6.25 3.05
N GLN A 41 -6.19 -6.66 3.47
CA GLN A 41 -6.46 -8.03 3.90
C GLN A 41 -6.14 -9.05 2.78
N GLY A 42 -5.46 -10.13 3.15
CA GLY A 42 -5.02 -11.17 2.21
C GLY A 42 -3.81 -10.77 1.34
N SER A 43 -3.23 -9.59 1.53
CA SER A 43 -1.99 -9.20 0.83
C SER A 43 -0.78 -9.94 1.40
N ASP A 44 -0.01 -10.61 0.55
CA ASP A 44 1.27 -11.21 0.95
C ASP A 44 2.33 -10.15 1.27
N ARG A 45 2.22 -8.96 0.66
CA ARG A 45 3.21 -7.89 0.71
C ARG A 45 2.53 -6.53 0.81
N ALA A 46 3.11 -5.63 1.60
CA ALA A 46 2.66 -4.24 1.71
C ALA A 46 3.82 -3.26 1.51
N VAL A 47 3.59 -2.24 0.69
CA VAL A 47 4.53 -1.13 0.45
C VAL A 47 3.90 0.16 0.96
N ILE A 48 4.51 0.79 1.95
CA ILE A 48 4.05 2.04 2.53
C ILE A 48 4.76 3.20 1.81
N ALA A 49 4.01 3.91 0.97
CA ALA A 49 4.49 5.04 0.18
C ALA A 49 3.84 6.38 0.59
N VAL A 50 3.52 6.54 1.87
CA VAL A 50 2.96 7.78 2.43
C VAL A 50 4.09 8.72 2.87
N PRO A 51 3.81 10.03 3.12
CA PRO A 51 4.79 10.91 3.73
C PRO A 51 5.39 10.30 5.00
N VAL A 52 6.70 10.48 5.15
CA VAL A 52 7.55 9.91 6.21
C VAL A 52 6.89 9.97 7.60
N GLY A 53 6.35 11.13 8.02
CA GLY A 53 5.68 11.29 9.33
C GLY A 53 4.37 10.52 9.51
N SER A 54 3.83 9.91 8.45
CA SER A 54 2.63 9.06 8.49
C SER A 54 2.95 7.56 8.46
N VAL A 55 4.19 7.17 8.19
CA VAL A 55 4.59 5.76 7.96
C VAL A 55 4.24 4.87 9.16
N THR A 56 4.64 5.24 10.38
CA THR A 56 4.40 4.41 11.58
C THR A 56 2.91 4.20 11.88
N ALA A 57 2.09 5.24 11.70
CA ALA A 57 0.65 5.15 11.93
C ALA A 57 -0.01 4.17 10.93
N VAL A 58 0.37 4.28 9.65
CA VAL A 58 -0.11 3.37 8.60
C VAL A 58 0.42 1.95 8.82
N ALA A 59 1.69 1.78 9.18
CA ALA A 59 2.29 0.49 9.47
C ALA A 59 1.55 -0.25 10.59
N ARG A 60 1.22 0.44 11.69
CA ARG A 60 0.40 -0.12 12.78
C ARG A 60 -1.00 -0.51 12.31
N GLY A 61 -1.64 0.33 11.50
CA GLY A 61 -2.94 0.03 10.92
C GLY A 61 -2.93 -1.22 10.04
N LEU A 62 -1.90 -1.35 9.20
CA LEU A 62 -1.69 -2.51 8.33
C LEU A 62 -1.33 -3.78 9.10
N ALA A 63 -0.48 -3.69 10.13
CA ALA A 63 -0.06 -4.84 10.93
C ALA A 63 -1.24 -5.58 11.57
N SER A 64 -2.33 -4.87 11.89
CA SER A 64 -3.56 -5.47 12.42
C SER A 64 -4.46 -6.17 11.39
N ARG A 65 -4.15 -6.06 10.08
CA ARG A 65 -4.96 -6.55 8.96
C ARG A 65 -4.24 -7.56 8.07
N LEU A 66 -2.91 -7.52 8.08
CA LEU A 66 -2.06 -8.42 7.30
C LEU A 66 -1.88 -9.76 8.03
N ASP A 67 -1.58 -10.79 7.24
CA ASP A 67 -1.17 -12.07 7.80
C ASP A 67 0.19 -11.91 8.52
N PRO A 68 0.45 -12.65 9.63
CA PRO A 68 1.75 -12.62 10.30
C PRO A 68 2.96 -12.95 9.41
N GLN A 69 2.75 -13.66 8.28
CA GLN A 69 3.79 -13.97 7.30
C GLN A 69 3.95 -12.90 6.20
N SER A 70 3.07 -11.90 6.16
CA SER A 70 3.15 -10.81 5.19
C SER A 70 4.38 -9.94 5.44
N VAL A 71 5.08 -9.56 4.37
CA VAL A 71 6.24 -8.66 4.49
C VAL A 71 5.80 -7.22 4.22
N MET A 72 6.18 -6.32 5.13
CA MET A 72 5.92 -4.89 5.02
C MET A 72 7.22 -4.13 4.83
N THR A 73 7.23 -3.14 3.94
CA THR A 73 8.35 -2.21 3.74
C THR A 73 7.83 -0.80 3.48
N ASP A 74 8.61 0.22 3.82
CA ASP A 74 8.31 1.62 3.51
C ASP A 74 9.35 2.23 2.55
N THR A 75 8.93 3.29 1.86
CA THR A 75 9.77 4.06 0.93
C THR A 75 10.23 5.40 1.51
N GLY A 76 10.19 5.56 2.84
CA GLY A 76 10.56 6.80 3.51
C GLY A 76 12.04 7.12 3.35
N SER A 77 12.36 8.39 3.08
CA SER A 77 13.75 8.86 2.89
C SER A 77 14.57 8.91 4.18
N THR A 78 13.92 8.77 5.35
CA THR A 78 14.56 8.70 6.66
C THR A 78 14.05 7.48 7.41
N LYS A 79 14.95 6.78 8.12
CA LYS A 79 14.65 5.48 8.77
C LYS A 79 14.94 5.48 10.28
N GLY A 80 15.49 6.57 10.83
CA GLY A 80 16.00 6.61 12.21
C GLY A 80 14.94 6.81 13.31
N ASP A 81 13.87 7.55 13.04
CA ASP A 81 12.83 7.87 14.05
C ASP A 81 11.52 7.07 13.84
N ILE A 82 11.48 6.20 12.83
CA ILE A 82 10.23 5.75 12.18
C ILE A 82 10.18 4.22 12.03
N VAL A 83 11.33 3.53 12.12
CA VAL A 83 11.51 2.09 11.93
C VAL A 83 12.25 1.47 13.10
#